data_AF-A0A2W4QVW3-F1
#
_entry.id   AF-A0A2W4QVW3-F1
#
_cell.length_a   1.000
_cell.length_b   1.000
_cell.length_c   1.000
_cell.angle_alpha   90.00
_cell.angle_beta   90.00
_cell.angle_gamma   90.00
#
_symmetry.space_group_name_H-M   'P 1'
#
loop_
_entity.id
_entity.type
_entity.pdbx_description
1 polymer ?
#
loop_
_entity_poly.entity_id
_entity_poly.type
_entity_poly.pdbx_seq_one_letter_code
_entity_poly.pdbx_strand_id
1 'polypeptide(L)'
;MDCPRVVSQALEPVRRRIEIVEGSHGEASVVDRAFEGADTVFWLCPPDPRAESVDKAYLEFTRSACDAIRRHGVARVVSVSALGPEDLSFNDMAQIMSEVLGRPVHYQLIALDTYKANLMKNGMSEAMAQAMADMMAAKDQGLDNAEQRTPESTTPTSFREWCEDVLKPAVLGDRLR
;
A
#
# COMPACT_ATOMS: atom_id res chain seq x y z
N MET A 1 4.23 7.78 -22.96
CA MET A 1 3.87 6.65 -22.09
C MET A 1 2.38 6.44 -22.30
N ASP A 2 2.01 5.56 -23.24
CA ASP A 2 0.62 5.39 -23.66
C ASP A 2 -0.17 4.64 -22.59
N CYS A 3 -1.22 5.29 -22.06
CA CYS A 3 -2.20 4.64 -21.20
C CYS A 3 -2.93 3.57 -22.02
N PRO A 4 -3.02 2.30 -21.57
CA PRO A 4 -3.69 1.25 -22.32
C PRO A 4 -5.11 1.66 -22.70
N ARG A 5 -5.46 1.50 -23.98
CA ARG A 5 -6.73 1.94 -24.59
C ARG A 5 -8.00 1.45 -23.87
N VAL A 6 -7.89 0.39 -23.07
CA VAL A 6 -8.95 -0.17 -22.21
C VAL A 6 -9.30 0.76 -21.03
N VAL A 7 -8.30 1.43 -20.43
CA VAL A 7 -8.51 2.34 -19.30
C VAL A 7 -9.17 3.64 -19.77
N SER A 8 -8.81 4.16 -20.96
CA SER A 8 -9.35 5.45 -21.43
C SER A 8 -10.83 5.37 -21.83
N GLN A 9 -11.28 4.26 -22.42
CA GLN A 9 -12.68 4.08 -22.84
C GLN A 9 -13.63 3.80 -21.66
N ALA A 10 -13.15 3.09 -20.63
CA ALA A 10 -13.94 2.81 -19.43
C ALA A 10 -14.23 4.06 -18.57
N LEU A 11 -13.42 5.12 -18.72
CA LEU A 11 -13.53 6.34 -17.93
C LEU A 11 -14.50 7.37 -18.51
N GLU A 12 -14.96 7.26 -19.75
CA GLU A 12 -15.82 8.28 -20.38
C GLU A 12 -17.15 8.52 -19.62
N PRO A 13 -17.85 7.49 -19.12
CA PRO A 13 -19.01 7.69 -18.25
C PRO A 13 -18.66 8.29 -16.89
N VAL A 14 -17.44 8.05 -16.40
CA VAL A 14 -16.94 8.54 -15.10
C VAL A 14 -16.58 10.02 -15.22
N ARG A 15 -15.93 10.45 -16.32
CA ARG A 15 -15.52 11.83 -16.57
C ARG A 15 -16.67 12.83 -16.45
N ARG A 16 -17.90 12.45 -16.85
CA ARG A 16 -19.10 13.29 -16.75
C ARG A 16 -19.66 13.41 -15.32
N ARG A 17 -19.12 12.66 -14.36
CA ARG A 17 -19.55 12.60 -12.95
C ARG A 17 -18.45 13.06 -11.99
N ILE A 18 -17.34 13.58 -12.53
CA ILE A 18 -16.23 14.12 -11.73
C ILE A 18 -16.39 15.62 -11.65
N GLU A 19 -16.45 16.13 -10.43
CA GLU A 19 -16.12 17.52 -10.14
C GLU A 19 -14.65 17.59 -9.68
N ILE A 20 -13.91 18.56 -10.20
CA ILE A 20 -12.50 18.77 -9.84
C ILE A 20 -12.40 20.06 -9.03
N VAL A 21 -11.93 19.94 -7.79
CA VAL A 21 -11.54 21.09 -6.98
C VAL A 21 -10.03 21.25 -7.07
N GLU A 22 -9.58 22.27 -7.80
CA GLU A 22 -8.15 22.57 -7.94
C GLU A 22 -7.60 23.20 -6.65
N GLY A 23 -6.45 22.68 -6.19
CA GLY A 23 -5.71 23.18 -5.04
C GLY A 23 -4.91 22.07 -4.34
N SER A 24 -4.22 22.43 -3.25
CA SER A 24 -3.50 21.47 -2.43
C SER A 24 -4.44 20.74 -1.46
N HIS A 25 -4.33 19.43 -1.39
CA HIS A 25 -5.04 18.61 -0.41
C HIS A 25 -4.55 18.87 1.04
N GLY A 26 -3.39 19.51 1.21
CA GLY A 26 -2.91 19.98 2.51
C GLY A 26 -3.51 21.32 2.95
N GLU A 27 -4.24 22.03 2.08
CA GLU A 27 -4.84 23.33 2.40
C GLU A 27 -6.29 23.17 2.87
N ALA A 28 -6.57 23.64 4.09
CA ALA A 28 -7.89 23.47 4.70
C ALA A 28 -9.03 24.08 3.87
N SER A 29 -8.83 25.23 3.22
CA SER A 29 -9.84 25.88 2.37
C SER A 29 -10.16 25.10 1.10
N VAL A 30 -9.18 24.38 0.54
CA VAL A 30 -9.37 23.52 -0.63
C VAL A 30 -10.17 22.28 -0.21
N VAL A 31 -9.77 21.65 0.89
CA VAL A 31 -10.47 20.49 1.46
C VAL A 31 -11.91 20.84 1.82
N ASP A 32 -12.15 22.01 2.40
CA ASP A 32 -13.50 22.44 2.79
C ASP A 32 -14.45 22.54 1.59
N ARG A 33 -14.00 23.12 0.46
CA ARG A 33 -14.78 23.16 -0.78
C ARG A 33 -14.99 21.76 -1.37
N ALA A 34 -13.96 20.91 -1.33
CA ALA A 34 -14.05 19.56 -1.87
C ALA A 34 -15.01 18.64 -1.10
N PHE A 35 -15.33 18.99 0.15
CA PHE A 35 -16.21 18.20 1.02
C PHE A 35 -17.67 18.69 1.00
N GLU A 36 -17.97 19.81 0.31
CA GLU A 36 -19.32 20.34 0.21
C GLU A 36 -20.26 19.31 -0.46
N GLY A 37 -21.28 18.87 0.28
CA GLY A 37 -22.23 17.86 -0.20
C GLY A 37 -21.70 16.42 -0.24
N ALA A 38 -20.46 16.17 0.18
CA ALA A 38 -19.89 14.82 0.23
C ALA A 38 -20.46 14.04 1.43
N ASP A 39 -21.04 12.86 1.17
CA ASP A 39 -21.50 11.94 2.23
C ASP A 39 -20.48 10.83 2.54
N THR A 40 -19.52 10.63 1.63
CA THR A 40 -18.56 9.52 1.62
C THR A 40 -17.23 10.00 1.07
N VAL A 41 -16.13 9.70 1.76
CA VAL A 41 -14.79 10.18 1.40
C VAL A 41 -13.79 9.03 1.30
N PHE A 42 -13.04 8.98 0.21
CA PHE A 42 -11.78 8.24 0.12
C PHE A 42 -10.62 9.24 0.24
N TRP A 43 -9.79 9.10 1.29
CA TRP A 43 -8.67 10.00 1.55
C TRP A 43 -7.34 9.29 1.24
N LEU A 44 -6.61 9.81 0.25
CA LEU A 44 -5.32 9.26 -0.16
C LEU A 44 -4.20 10.25 0.18
N CYS A 45 -3.37 9.91 1.16
CA CYS A 45 -2.19 10.70 1.51
C CYS A 45 -1.05 10.39 0.52
N PRO A 46 -0.61 11.34 -0.31
CA PRO A 46 0.54 11.12 -1.18
C PRO A 46 1.83 11.02 -0.34
N PRO A 47 2.84 10.26 -0.80
CA PRO A 47 4.13 10.26 -0.14
C PRO A 47 4.80 11.64 -0.26
N ASP A 48 5.30 12.18 0.86
CA ASP A 48 6.13 13.38 0.89
C ASP A 48 7.57 13.01 1.29
N PRO A 49 8.52 12.90 0.33
CA PRO A 49 9.90 12.56 0.62
C PRO A 49 10.66 13.70 1.34
N ARG A 50 10.05 14.88 1.50
CA ARG A 50 10.63 16.04 2.17
C ARG A 50 10.08 16.24 3.57
N ALA A 51 9.12 15.41 3.99
CA ALA A 51 8.54 15.51 5.33
C ALA A 51 9.62 15.25 6.39
N GLU A 52 9.60 16.07 7.44
CA GLU A 52 10.56 15.98 8.54
C GLU A 52 10.30 14.75 9.44
N SER A 53 9.08 14.20 9.42
CA SER A 53 8.71 12.99 10.14
C SER A 53 7.48 12.31 9.52
N VAL A 54 7.28 11.03 9.86
CA VAL A 54 6.09 10.25 9.47
C VAL A 54 4.81 10.89 10.04
N ASP A 55 4.84 11.35 11.28
CA ASP A 55 3.68 12.02 11.90
C ASP A 55 3.26 13.26 11.13
N LYS A 56 4.21 14.09 10.67
CA LYS A 56 3.88 15.25 9.84
C LYS A 56 3.33 14.83 8.48
N ALA A 57 3.97 13.84 7.85
CA ALA A 57 3.58 13.35 6.54
C ALA A 57 2.13 12.85 6.52
N TYR A 58 1.69 12.13 7.56
CA TYR A 58 0.38 11.48 7.58
C TYR A 58 -0.65 12.19 8.49
N LEU A 59 -0.30 12.49 9.74
CA LEU A 59 -1.25 13.00 10.73
C LEU A 59 -1.53 14.49 10.54
N GLU A 60 -0.48 15.31 10.36
CA GLU A 60 -0.68 16.75 10.14
C GLU A 60 -1.36 17.01 8.80
N PHE A 61 -0.93 16.32 7.74
CA PHE A 61 -1.58 16.38 6.42
C PHE A 61 -3.07 16.02 6.47
N THR A 62 -3.45 14.98 7.23
CA THR A 62 -4.84 14.48 7.30
C THR A 62 -5.72 15.28 8.26
N ARG A 63 -5.15 16.19 9.07
CA ARG A 63 -5.92 16.97 10.06
C ARG A 63 -7.02 17.82 9.40
N SER A 64 -6.73 18.43 8.25
CA SER A 64 -7.70 19.21 7.48
C SER A 64 -8.91 18.37 7.06
N ALA A 65 -8.67 17.14 6.60
CA ALA A 65 -9.73 16.19 6.26
C ALA A 65 -10.56 15.81 7.49
N CYS A 66 -9.92 15.47 8.62
CA CYS A 66 -10.62 15.15 9.87
C CYS A 66 -11.55 16.28 10.33
N ASP A 67 -11.12 17.54 10.20
CA ASP A 67 -11.93 18.69 10.55
C ASP A 67 -13.08 18.90 9.55
N ALA A 68 -12.84 18.71 8.25
CA ALA A 68 -13.87 18.79 7.22
C ALA A 68 -14.92 17.68 7.33
N ILE A 69 -14.52 16.43 7.63
CA ILE A 69 -15.43 15.31 7.90
C ILE A 69 -16.48 15.71 8.94
N ARG A 70 -16.04 16.29 10.06
CA ARG A 70 -16.92 16.73 11.14
C ARG A 70 -17.81 17.89 10.73
N ARG A 71 -17.24 18.88 10.02
CA ARG A 71 -17.95 20.10 9.61
C ARG A 71 -19.06 19.84 8.61
N HIS A 72 -18.79 19.00 7.61
CA HIS A 72 -19.72 18.69 6.52
C HIS A 72 -20.61 17.49 6.81
N GLY A 73 -20.42 16.82 7.95
CA GLY A 73 -21.23 15.67 8.34
C GLY A 73 -21.04 14.46 7.42
N VAL A 74 -19.81 14.25 6.93
CA VAL A 74 -19.46 13.09 6.11
C VAL A 74 -19.77 11.82 6.91
N ALA A 75 -20.66 10.98 6.38
CA ALA A 75 -21.17 9.82 7.09
C ALA A 75 -20.23 8.61 7.00
N ARG A 76 -19.40 8.53 5.94
CA ARG A 76 -18.61 7.34 5.62
C ARG A 76 -17.20 7.69 5.14
N VAL A 77 -16.22 6.89 5.57
CA VAL A 77 -14.86 6.91 5.03
C VAL A 77 -14.58 5.58 4.36
N VAL A 78 -13.99 5.62 3.16
CA VAL A 78 -13.64 4.44 2.37
C VAL A 78 -12.22 4.01 2.71
N SER A 79 -12.07 2.75 3.15
CA SER A 79 -10.78 2.04 3.19
C SER A 79 -10.65 1.20 1.91
N VAL A 80 -9.43 1.05 1.40
CA VAL A 80 -9.14 0.20 0.25
C VAL A 80 -8.13 -0.85 0.66
N SER A 81 -8.57 -2.10 0.63
CA SER A 81 -7.78 -3.26 1.05
C SER A 81 -7.85 -4.35 -0.01
N ALA A 82 -6.76 -5.05 -0.23
CA ALA A 82 -6.65 -6.14 -1.19
C ALA A 82 -5.96 -7.34 -0.53
N LEU A 83 -6.64 -7.93 0.45
CA LEU A 83 -6.11 -9.07 1.20
C LEU A 83 -6.35 -10.37 0.43
N GLY A 84 -5.43 -11.32 0.55
CA GLY A 84 -5.66 -12.71 0.13
C GLY A 84 -6.52 -13.45 1.16
N PRO A 85 -6.94 -14.69 0.88
CA PRO A 85 -7.83 -15.46 1.74
C PRO A 85 -7.20 -15.97 3.04
N GLU A 86 -5.88 -15.81 3.20
CA GLU A 86 -5.10 -16.49 4.24
C GLU A 86 -4.21 -15.52 5.02
N ASP A 87 -4.09 -15.77 6.32
CA ASP A 87 -3.02 -15.24 7.16
C ASP A 87 -1.86 -16.24 7.17
N LEU A 88 -0.76 -15.87 6.51
CA LEU A 88 0.42 -16.73 6.37
C LEU A 88 1.58 -16.14 7.14
N SER A 89 2.26 -16.96 7.94
CA SER A 89 3.58 -16.61 8.45
C SER A 89 4.62 -16.66 7.32
N PHE A 90 5.76 -16.02 7.51
CA PHE A 90 6.87 -16.14 6.56
C PHE A 90 7.35 -17.58 6.36
N ASN A 91 7.19 -18.45 7.37
CA ASN A 91 7.52 -19.86 7.24
C ASN A 91 6.49 -20.60 6.36
N ASP A 92 5.20 -20.29 6.49
CA ASP A 92 4.15 -20.87 5.63
C ASP A 92 4.37 -20.45 4.18
N MET A 93 4.68 -19.17 3.95
CA MET A 93 5.04 -18.67 2.62
C MET A 93 6.26 -19.40 2.04
N ALA A 94 7.33 -19.58 2.84
CA ALA A 94 8.53 -20.29 2.42
C ALA A 94 8.25 -21.77 2.09
N GLN A 95 7.37 -22.43 2.85
CA GLN A 95 6.95 -23.79 2.58
C GLN A 95 6.17 -23.87 1.26
N ILE A 96 5.17 -23.01 1.05
CA ILE A 96 4.38 -22.96 -0.19
C ILE A 96 5.29 -22.71 -1.40
N MET A 97 6.22 -21.76 -1.29
CA MET A 97 7.20 -21.48 -2.34
C MET A 97 8.10 -22.70 -2.60
N SER A 98 8.52 -23.42 -1.56
CA SER A 98 9.35 -24.62 -1.71
C SER A 98 8.66 -25.70 -2.51
N GLU A 99 7.39 -25.95 -2.20
CA GLU A 99 6.55 -26.95 -2.88
C GLU A 99 6.31 -26.54 -4.34
N VAL A 100 5.94 -25.29 -4.60
CA VAL A 100 5.62 -24.80 -5.95
C VAL A 100 6.86 -24.77 -6.86
N LEU A 101 8.01 -24.37 -6.33
CA LEU A 101 9.27 -24.26 -7.07
C LEU A 101 10.04 -25.59 -7.16
N GLY A 102 9.67 -26.60 -6.35
CA GLY A 102 10.37 -27.88 -6.29
C GLY A 102 11.80 -27.79 -5.74
N ARG A 103 12.10 -26.76 -4.92
CA ARG A 103 13.41 -26.56 -4.30
C ARG A 103 13.27 -25.96 -2.90
N PRO A 104 14.16 -26.28 -1.95
CA PRO A 104 14.08 -25.72 -0.60
C PRO A 104 14.18 -24.18 -0.60
N VAL A 105 13.23 -23.54 0.07
CA VAL A 105 13.19 -22.11 0.40
C VAL A 105 13.01 -22.00 1.91
N HIS A 106 13.84 -21.19 2.56
CA HIS A 106 13.80 -20.97 4.01
C HIS A 106 13.65 -19.49 4.30
N TYR A 107 12.74 -19.17 5.21
CA TYR A 107 12.70 -17.85 5.80
C TYR A 107 13.89 -17.65 6.73
N GLN A 108 14.55 -16.50 6.62
CA GLN A 108 15.63 -16.10 7.51
C GLN A 108 15.33 -14.71 8.06
N LEU A 109 15.03 -14.63 9.35
CA LEU A 109 14.96 -13.37 10.08
C LEU A 109 16.38 -12.82 10.26
N ILE A 110 16.57 -11.53 9.99
CA ILE A 110 17.80 -10.80 10.25
C ILE A 110 17.52 -9.63 11.20
N ALA A 111 18.50 -9.30 12.05
CA ALA A 111 18.39 -8.14 12.94
C ALA A 111 18.28 -6.84 12.13
N LEU A 112 17.50 -5.87 12.62
CA LEU A 112 17.28 -4.58 11.95
C LEU A 112 18.59 -3.83 11.67
N ASP A 113 19.57 -3.88 12.58
CA ASP A 113 20.89 -3.29 12.37
C ASP A 113 21.63 -3.93 11.18
N THR A 114 21.50 -5.25 11.03
CA THR A 114 22.07 -5.98 9.89
C THR A 114 21.34 -5.62 8.60
N TYR A 115 20.01 -5.49 8.65
CA TYR A 115 19.20 -5.03 7.52
C TYR A 115 19.62 -3.63 7.07
N LYS A 116 19.71 -2.66 8.00
CA LYS A 116 20.18 -1.29 7.73
C LYS A 116 21.58 -1.28 7.11
N ALA A 117 22.52 -2.03 7.69
CA ALA A 117 23.89 -2.12 7.17
C ALA A 117 23.94 -2.68 5.75
N ASN A 118 23.12 -3.70 5.44
CA ASN A 118 22.99 -4.25 4.09
C ASN A 118 22.42 -3.23 3.10
N LEU A 119 21.40 -2.44 3.48
CA LEU A 119 20.86 -1.38 2.63
C LEU A 119 21.91 -0.31 2.31
N MET A 120 22.68 0.12 3.31
CA MET A 120 23.77 1.09 3.12
C MET A 120 24.86 0.54 2.21
N LYS A 121 25.23 -0.74 2.37
CA LYS A 121 26.20 -1.41 1.49
C LYS A 121 25.74 -1.47 0.03
N ASN A 122 24.44 -1.45 -0.22
CA ASN A 122 23.84 -1.42 -1.55
C ASN A 122 23.55 0.01 -2.07
N GLY A 123 24.09 1.04 -1.41
CA GLY A 123 24.07 2.42 -1.92
C GLY A 123 22.94 3.31 -1.40
N MET A 124 22.13 2.85 -0.43
CA MET A 124 21.19 3.75 0.25
C MET A 124 21.93 4.69 1.20
N SER A 125 21.42 5.93 1.32
CA SER A 125 21.88 6.85 2.36
C SER A 125 21.53 6.31 3.74
N GLU A 126 22.27 6.72 4.76
CA GLU A 126 22.01 6.30 6.13
C GLU A 126 20.58 6.63 6.59
N ALA A 127 20.10 7.84 6.28
CA ALA A 127 18.75 8.28 6.64
C ALA A 127 17.68 7.40 5.99
N MET A 128 17.84 7.05 4.71
CA MET A 128 16.89 6.17 4.01
C MET A 128 16.96 4.74 4.55
N ALA A 129 18.16 4.23 4.85
CA ALA A 129 18.32 2.90 5.44
C ALA A 129 17.72 2.83 6.86
N GLN A 130 17.84 3.89 7.66
CA GLN A 130 17.19 3.99 8.96
C GLN A 130 15.67 3.99 8.81
N ALA A 131 15.12 4.81 7.92
CA ALA A 131 13.67 4.87 7.69
C ALA A 131 13.08 3.50 7.27
N MET A 132 13.80 2.73 6.44
CA MET A 132 13.41 1.36 6.09
C MET A 132 13.46 0.41 7.30
N ALA A 133 14.46 0.53 8.17
CA ALA A 133 14.54 -0.28 9.38
C ALA A 133 13.42 0.05 10.36
N ASP A 134 13.09 1.32 10.55
CA ASP A 134 11.96 1.77 11.39
C ASP A 134 10.63 1.24 10.84
N MET A 135 10.45 1.24 9.52
CA MET A 135 9.28 0.64 8.88
C MET A 135 9.19 -0.87 9.15
N MET A 136 10.30 -1.61 9.07
CA MET A 136 10.31 -3.05 9.39
C MET A 136 9.96 -3.31 10.86
N ALA A 137 10.46 -2.48 11.79
CA ALA A 137 10.07 -2.56 13.20
C ALA A 137 8.56 -2.33 13.40
N ALA A 138 7.99 -1.34 12.70
CA ALA A 138 6.56 -1.05 12.76
C ALA A 138 5.71 -2.20 12.19
N LYS A 139 6.14 -2.82 11.10
CA LYS A 139 5.47 -4.01 10.53
C LYS A 139 5.48 -5.19 11.48
N ASP A 140 6.60 -5.44 12.15
CA ASP A 140 6.70 -6.50 13.17
C ASP A 140 5.76 -6.25 14.36
N GLN A 141 5.49 -4.97 14.66
CA GLN A 141 4.48 -4.54 15.65
C GLN A 141 3.04 -4.53 15.11
N GLY A 142 2.81 -5.04 13.90
CA GLY A 142 1.48 -5.25 13.33
C GLY A 142 0.95 -4.11 12.45
N LEU A 143 1.81 -3.19 11.98
CA LEU A 143 1.38 -2.09 11.08
C LEU A 143 0.59 -2.60 9.86
N ASP A 144 1.01 -3.72 9.26
CA ASP A 144 0.35 -4.30 8.07
C ASP A 144 -0.94 -5.10 8.42
N ASN A 145 -1.23 -5.31 9.71
CA ASN A 145 -2.37 -6.11 10.19
C ASN A 145 -3.54 -5.26 10.68
N ALA A 146 -3.59 -3.97 10.32
CA ALA A 146 -4.63 -3.06 10.79
C ALA A 146 -6.02 -3.38 10.23
N GLU A 147 -6.10 -3.88 8.99
CA GLU A 147 -7.35 -4.29 8.35
C GLU A 147 -7.63 -5.76 8.64
N GLN A 148 -8.88 -6.07 9.02
CA GLN A 148 -9.32 -7.46 9.20
C GLN A 148 -9.80 -8.05 7.87
N ARG A 149 -9.55 -9.35 7.66
CA ARG A 149 -10.15 -10.08 6.55
C ARG A 149 -11.65 -10.26 6.77
N THR A 150 -12.43 -9.69 5.87
CA THR A 150 -13.88 -9.85 5.75
C THR A 150 -14.21 -10.31 4.32
N PRO A 151 -15.45 -10.74 4.03
CA PRO A 151 -15.86 -11.01 2.66
C PRO A 151 -15.63 -9.84 1.69
N GLU A 152 -15.63 -8.60 2.19
CA GLU A 152 -15.44 -7.37 1.39
C GLU A 152 -13.97 -6.97 1.22
N SER A 153 -13.08 -7.29 2.17
CA SER A 153 -11.65 -6.97 2.11
C SER A 153 -10.77 -8.09 1.56
N THR A 154 -11.36 -9.27 1.33
CA THR A 154 -10.68 -10.50 0.90
C THR A 154 -10.94 -10.81 -0.57
N THR A 155 -9.86 -11.10 -1.28
CA THR A 155 -9.87 -11.61 -2.66
C THR A 155 -9.75 -13.15 -2.65
N PRO A 156 -10.26 -13.87 -3.66
CA PRO A 156 -10.19 -15.33 -3.69
C PRO A 156 -8.80 -15.89 -3.98
N THR A 157 -7.87 -15.06 -4.49
CA THR A 157 -6.55 -15.51 -4.93
C THR A 157 -5.66 -15.87 -3.76
N SER A 158 -5.36 -17.15 -3.61
CA SER A 158 -4.45 -17.67 -2.58
C SER A 158 -2.99 -17.35 -2.89
N PHE A 159 -2.13 -17.40 -1.86
CA PHE A 159 -0.68 -17.21 -2.08
C PHE A 159 -0.08 -18.33 -2.94
N ARG A 160 -0.61 -19.56 -2.83
CA ARG A 160 -0.21 -20.69 -3.68
C ARG A 160 -0.54 -20.43 -5.15
N GLU A 161 -1.76 -20.03 -5.44
CA GLU A 161 -2.20 -19.72 -6.80
C GLU A 161 -1.30 -18.64 -7.42
N TRP A 162 -1.04 -17.57 -6.68
CA TRP A 162 -0.09 -16.55 -7.12
C TRP A 162 1.32 -17.12 -7.34
N CYS A 163 1.80 -18.02 -6.47
CA CYS A 163 3.11 -18.67 -6.66
C CYS A 163 3.15 -19.52 -7.94
N GLU A 164 2.07 -20.23 -8.26
CA GLU A 164 1.96 -21.09 -9.44
C GLU A 164 1.88 -20.29 -10.73
N ASP A 165 1.09 -19.22 -10.74
CA ASP A 165 0.77 -18.44 -11.94
C ASP A 165 1.78 -17.32 -12.22
N VAL A 166 2.41 -16.75 -11.19
CA VAL A 166 3.29 -15.58 -11.32
C VAL A 166 4.73 -15.90 -10.92
N LEU A 167 4.94 -16.39 -9.69
CA LEU A 167 6.31 -16.58 -9.17
C LEU A 167 7.06 -17.66 -9.95
N LYS A 168 6.45 -18.83 -10.15
CA LYS A 168 7.08 -19.98 -10.79
C LYS A 168 7.51 -19.67 -12.23
N PRO A 169 6.67 -19.08 -13.10
CA PRO A 169 7.11 -18.63 -14.41
C PRO A 169 8.23 -17.59 -14.35
N ALA A 170 8.19 -16.63 -13.42
CA ALA A 170 9.25 -15.62 -13.31
C ALA A 170 10.60 -16.20 -12.88
N VAL A 171 10.60 -17.19 -11.98
CA VAL A 171 11.83 -17.79 -11.44
C VAL A 171 12.39 -18.90 -12.34
N LEU A 172 11.51 -19.68 -13.01
CA LEU A 172 11.91 -20.84 -13.80
C LEU A 172 11.86 -20.60 -15.33
N GLY A 173 11.03 -19.66 -15.78
CA GLY A 173 10.77 -19.39 -17.20
C GLY A 173 11.88 -18.65 -17.93
N ASP A 174 12.77 -17.96 -17.21
CA ASP A 174 13.92 -17.24 -17.80
C ASP A 174 15.12 -18.15 -18.09
N ARG A 175 15.05 -19.48 -17.85
CA ARG A 175 16.15 -20.42 -18.17
C ARG A 175 16.16 -20.93 -19.62
N LEU A 176 15.35 -20.36 -20.52
CA LEU A 176 15.25 -20.76 -21.94
C LEU A 176 15.32 -19.60 -22.95
N ARG A 177 15.94 -18.46 -22.59
CA ARG A 177 16.31 -17.41 -23.57
C ARG A 177 17.80 -17.15 -23.58
#